data_AF-A0A5B7ZRW8-F1
#
_entry.id   AF-A0A5B7ZRW8-F1
#
_cell.length_a   1.000
_cell.length_b   1.000
_cell.length_c   1.000
_cell.angle_alpha   90.00
_cell.angle_beta   90.00
_cell.angle_gamma   90.00
#
_symmetry.space_group_name_H-M   'P 1'
#
loop_
_entity.id
_entity.type
_entity.pdbx_description
1 polymer ?
#
loop_
_entity_poly.entity_id
_entity_poly.type
_entity_poly.pdbx_seq_one_letter_code
_entity_poly.pdbx_strand_id
1 'polypeptide(L)'
;MYQFNEQFTKATSQFADVAANANRLALQNAEKAFGLQLATFEENANAAFAFFGELVDVRDFDGLKAVLPKGAQVARASTERSFGVAQEVFANTVKTNEAIGALAKGQFETVTAQAKAEVEKVTKAAKAK
;
A
#
# COMPACT_ATOMS: atom_id res chain seq x y z
N MET A 1 35.51 6.50 24.18
CA MET A 1 34.41 5.50 24.14
C MET A 1 33.02 6.11 23.97
N TYR A 2 32.80 7.42 24.15
CA TYR A 2 31.46 8.02 24.02
C TYR A 2 30.93 8.17 22.57
N GLN A 3 31.79 8.44 21.57
CA GLN A 3 31.33 8.71 20.20
C GLN A 3 30.80 7.47 19.46
N PHE A 4 31.38 6.29 19.72
CA PHE A 4 30.92 5.04 19.12
C PHE A 4 29.54 4.63 19.67
N ASN A 5 29.27 4.93 20.94
CA ASN A 5 27.98 4.68 21.58
C ASN A 5 26.88 5.60 21.03
N GLU A 6 27.19 6.87 20.74
CA GLU A 6 26.25 7.80 20.10
C GLU A 6 25.96 7.45 18.64
N GLN A 7 26.98 7.08 17.86
CA GLN A 7 26.78 6.66 16.47
C GLN A 7 25.95 5.37 16.39
N PHE A 8 26.25 4.38 17.24
CA PHE A 8 25.47 3.14 17.31
C PHE A 8 24.03 3.40 17.76
N THR A 9 23.84 4.19 18.81
CA THR A 9 22.50 4.56 19.30
C THR A 9 21.68 5.31 18.24
N LYS A 10 22.30 6.25 17.50
CA LYS A 10 21.63 6.95 16.38
C LYS A 10 21.30 6.04 15.21
N ALA A 11 22.19 5.11 14.87
CA ALA A 11 21.94 4.12 13.84
C ALA A 11 20.78 3.19 14.23
N THR A 12 20.75 2.72 15.48
CA THR A 12 19.64 1.91 16.00
C THR A 12 18.33 2.69 16.05
N SER A 13 18.33 3.96 16.47
CA SER A 13 17.12 4.79 16.47
C SER A 13 16.62 5.07 15.05
N GLN A 14 17.51 5.39 14.11
CA GLN A 14 17.15 5.54 12.70
C GLN A 14 16.58 4.24 12.10
N PHE A 15 17.14 3.08 12.46
CA PHE A 15 16.63 1.80 12.01
C PHE A 15 15.25 1.51 12.60
N ALA A 16 15.04 1.82 13.88
CA ALA A 16 13.74 1.71 14.53
C ALA A 16 12.70 2.66 13.89
N ASP A 17 13.09 3.89 13.56
CA ASP A 17 12.22 4.85 12.88
C ASP A 17 11.85 4.39 11.46
N VAL A 18 12.79 3.77 10.73
CA VAL A 18 12.51 3.19 9.40
C VAL A 18 11.60 1.98 9.52
N ALA A 19 11.85 1.08 10.48
CA ALA A 19 11.01 -0.09 10.72
C ALA A 19 9.59 0.34 11.12
N ALA A 20 9.45 1.35 11.98
CA ALA A 20 8.16 1.90 12.39
C ALA A 20 7.43 2.54 11.20
N ASN A 21 8.11 3.31 10.36
CA ASN A 21 7.53 3.90 9.15
C ASN A 21 7.12 2.85 8.11
N ALA A 22 7.95 1.81 7.91
CA ALA A 22 7.63 0.70 7.02
C ALA A 22 6.40 -0.08 7.52
N ASN A 23 6.33 -0.39 8.82
CA ASN A 23 5.17 -1.03 9.42
C ASN A 23 3.91 -0.17 9.30
N ARG A 24 4.00 1.14 9.55
CA ARG A 24 2.88 2.08 9.41
C ARG A 24 2.40 2.18 7.96
N LEU A 25 3.31 2.13 7.00
CA LEU A 25 2.99 2.15 5.57
C LEU A 25 2.33 0.83 5.14
N ALA A 26 2.86 -0.30 5.59
CA ALA A 26 2.25 -1.61 5.35
C ALA A 26 0.82 -1.70 5.91
N LEU A 27 0.61 -1.23 7.15
CA LEU A 27 -0.72 -1.16 7.77
C LEU A 27 -1.69 -0.27 7.00
N GLN A 28 -1.26 0.92 6.56
CA GLN A 28 -2.10 1.81 5.75
C GLN A 28 -2.49 1.20 4.39
N ASN A 29 -1.59 0.43 3.76
CA ASN A 29 -1.93 -0.27 2.52
C ASN A 29 -2.88 -1.43 2.77
N ALA A 30 -2.67 -2.18 3.85
CA ALA A 30 -3.59 -3.25 4.25
C ALA A 30 -4.98 -2.66 4.50
N GLU A 31 -5.09 -1.58 5.26
CA GLU A 31 -6.36 -0.88 5.53
C GLU A 31 -7.03 -0.40 4.24
N LYS A 32 -6.30 0.22 3.32
CA LYS A 32 -6.84 0.61 2.00
C LYS A 32 -7.30 -0.58 1.17
N ALA A 33 -6.52 -1.65 1.11
CA ALA A 33 -6.87 -2.86 0.37
C ALA A 33 -8.13 -3.52 0.95
N PHE A 34 -8.22 -3.61 2.28
CA PHE A 34 -9.41 -4.11 2.98
C PHE A 34 -10.62 -3.20 2.76
N GLY A 35 -10.46 -1.88 2.84
CA GLY A 35 -11.53 -0.92 2.56
C GLY A 35 -12.07 -1.04 1.14
N LEU A 36 -11.19 -1.17 0.14
CA LEU A 36 -11.58 -1.38 -1.26
C LEU A 36 -12.31 -2.71 -1.48
N GLN A 37 -11.84 -3.79 -0.85
CA GLN A 37 -12.50 -5.09 -0.92
C GLN A 37 -13.89 -5.04 -0.27
N LEU A 38 -14.02 -4.40 0.89
CA LEU A 38 -15.30 -4.25 1.58
C LEU A 38 -16.29 -3.42 0.76
N ALA A 39 -15.86 -2.26 0.25
CA ALA A 39 -16.71 -1.43 -0.61
C ALA A 39 -17.16 -2.18 -1.87
N THR A 40 -16.26 -2.93 -2.51
CA THR A 40 -16.61 -3.76 -3.68
C THR A 40 -17.57 -4.87 -3.33
N PHE A 41 -17.41 -5.50 -2.16
CA PHE A 41 -18.34 -6.49 -1.67
C PHE A 41 -19.72 -5.89 -1.42
N GLU A 42 -19.80 -4.73 -0.76
CA GLU A 42 -21.05 -4.00 -0.51
C GLU A 42 -21.75 -3.62 -1.82
N GLU A 43 -21.02 -3.09 -2.79
CA GLU A 43 -21.58 -2.71 -4.10
C GLU A 43 -22.06 -3.93 -4.89
N ASN A 44 -21.29 -5.01 -4.91
CA ASN A 44 -21.67 -6.25 -5.59
C ASN A 44 -22.85 -6.94 -4.89
N ALA A 45 -22.89 -6.93 -3.55
CA ALA A 45 -23.99 -7.46 -2.76
C ALA A 45 -25.27 -6.67 -3.02
N ASN A 46 -25.23 -5.34 -2.97
CA ASN A 46 -26.37 -4.49 -3.29
C ASN A 46 -26.89 -4.73 -4.72
N ALA A 47 -25.98 -4.82 -5.70
CA ALA A 47 -26.35 -5.11 -7.09
C ALA A 47 -26.97 -6.49 -7.26
N ALA A 48 -26.44 -7.52 -6.57
CA ALA A 48 -27.01 -8.85 -6.56
C ALA A 48 -28.39 -8.89 -5.90
N PHE A 49 -28.56 -8.25 -4.74
CA PHE A 49 -29.85 -8.16 -4.06
C PHE A 49 -30.90 -7.43 -4.91
N ALA A 50 -30.53 -6.35 -5.59
CA ALA A 50 -31.41 -5.65 -6.52
C ALA A 50 -31.85 -6.55 -7.69
N PHE A 51 -30.90 -7.30 -8.27
CA PHE A 51 -31.20 -8.25 -9.36
C PHE A 51 -32.08 -9.41 -8.90
N PHE A 52 -31.80 -10.01 -7.74
CA PHE A 52 -32.62 -11.09 -7.18
C PHE A 52 -34.00 -10.60 -6.76
N GLY A 53 -34.11 -9.37 -6.25
CA GLY A 53 -35.39 -8.73 -5.96
C GLY A 53 -36.28 -8.64 -7.21
N GLU A 54 -35.74 -8.12 -8.31
CA GLU A 54 -36.49 -8.07 -9.58
C GLU A 54 -36.80 -9.45 -10.16
N LEU A 55 -35.92 -10.44 -9.96
CA LEU A 55 -36.14 -11.83 -10.36
C LEU A 55 -37.31 -12.48 -9.64
N VAL A 56 -37.54 -12.16 -8.36
CA VAL A 56 -38.68 -12.68 -7.58
C VAL A 56 -40.02 -12.16 -8.12
N ASP A 57 -40.02 -10.96 -8.72
CA ASP A 57 -41.20 -10.37 -9.34
C ASP A 57 -41.47 -10.88 -10.77
N VAL A 58 -40.56 -11.65 -11.37
CA VAL A 58 -40.75 -12.27 -12.68
C VAL A 58 -41.75 -13.42 -12.59
N ARG A 59 -42.87 -13.30 -13.31
CA ARG A 59 -43.93 -14.33 -13.35
C ARG A 59 -44.03 -15.05 -14.70
N ASP A 60 -43.36 -14.54 -15.73
CA ASP A 60 -43.47 -15.00 -17.11
C ASP A 60 -42.16 -14.81 -17.90
N PHE A 61 -42.14 -15.34 -19.12
CA PHE A 61 -40.95 -15.35 -19.96
C PHE A 61 -40.53 -13.96 -20.44
N ASP A 62 -41.49 -13.03 -20.57
CA ASP A 62 -41.21 -11.64 -20.91
C ASP A 62 -40.58 -10.88 -19.73
N GLY A 63 -41.01 -11.12 -18.50
CA GLY A 63 -40.32 -10.64 -17.30
C GLY A 63 -38.87 -11.14 -17.20
N LEU A 64 -38.63 -12.42 -17.57
CA LEU A 64 -37.28 -12.98 -17.58
C LEU A 64 -36.37 -12.29 -18.61
N LYS A 65 -36.89 -12.03 -19.82
CA LYS A 65 -36.17 -11.26 -20.85
C LYS A 65 -35.89 -9.83 -20.41
N ALA A 66 -36.77 -9.21 -19.62
CA ALA A 66 -36.57 -7.86 -19.13
C ALA A 66 -35.43 -7.74 -18.10
N VAL A 67 -35.21 -8.78 -17.27
CA VAL A 67 -34.14 -8.77 -16.24
C VAL A 67 -32.79 -9.31 -16.75
N LEU A 68 -32.78 -10.07 -17.86
CA LEU A 68 -31.55 -10.63 -18.44
C LEU A 68 -30.44 -9.58 -18.71
N PRO A 69 -30.76 -8.41 -19.33
CA PRO A 69 -29.78 -7.35 -19.55
C PRO A 69 -29.22 -6.79 -18.25
N LYS A 70 -30.02 -6.72 -17.17
CA LYS A 70 -29.56 -6.28 -15.86
C LYS A 70 -28.62 -7.29 -15.22
N GLY A 71 -28.91 -8.60 -15.32
CA GLY A 71 -27.99 -9.64 -14.88
C GLY A 71 -26.63 -9.57 -15.58
N ALA A 72 -26.64 -9.34 -16.90
CA ALA A 72 -25.41 -9.14 -17.68
C ALA A 72 -24.66 -7.87 -17.24
N GLN A 73 -25.37 -6.78 -16.92
CA GLN A 73 -24.77 -5.56 -16.38
C GLN A 73 -24.16 -5.77 -14.99
N VAL A 74 -24.84 -6.50 -14.09
CA VAL A 74 -24.30 -6.82 -12.75
C VAL A 74 -23.01 -7.64 -12.86
N ALA A 75 -22.98 -8.64 -13.74
CA ALA A 75 -21.79 -9.46 -13.98
C ALA A 75 -20.63 -8.63 -14.56
N ARG A 76 -20.93 -7.75 -15.52
CA ARG A 76 -19.94 -6.84 -16.11
C ARG A 76 -19.40 -5.85 -15.08
N ALA A 77 -20.27 -5.20 -14.33
CA ALA A 77 -19.90 -4.24 -13.30
C ALA A 77 -19.05 -4.91 -12.20
N SER A 78 -19.42 -6.13 -11.78
CA SER A 78 -18.63 -6.90 -10.81
C SER A 78 -17.23 -7.22 -11.35
N THR A 79 -17.11 -7.50 -12.64
CA THR A 79 -15.83 -7.78 -13.30
C THR A 79 -14.98 -6.51 -13.41
N GLU A 80 -15.52 -5.42 -13.95
CA GLU A 80 -14.83 -4.13 -14.09
C GLU A 80 -14.34 -3.61 -12.73
N ARG A 81 -15.19 -3.71 -11.70
CA ARG A 81 -14.86 -3.31 -10.33
C ARG A 81 -13.78 -4.19 -9.71
N SER A 82 -13.82 -5.51 -9.92
CA SER A 82 -12.78 -6.43 -9.46
C SER A 82 -11.42 -6.17 -10.12
N PHE A 83 -11.41 -5.89 -11.43
CA PHE A 83 -10.19 -5.49 -12.15
C PHE A 83 -9.65 -4.13 -11.67
N GLY A 84 -10.54 -3.16 -11.42
CA GLY A 84 -10.16 -1.86 -10.85
C GLY A 84 -9.49 -1.99 -9.49
N VAL A 85 -10.07 -2.78 -8.57
CA VAL A 85 -9.47 -3.08 -7.25
C VAL A 85 -8.12 -3.77 -7.40
N ALA A 86 -8.00 -4.75 -8.29
CA ALA A 86 -6.72 -5.43 -8.52
C ALA A 86 -5.64 -4.45 -8.99
N GLN A 87 -5.99 -3.53 -9.89
CA GLN A 87 -5.09 -2.49 -10.37
C GLN A 87 -4.71 -1.50 -9.25
N GLU A 88 -5.64 -1.10 -8.41
CA GLU A 88 -5.40 -0.17 -7.31
C GLU A 88 -4.53 -0.80 -6.20
N VAL A 89 -4.78 -2.06 -5.86
CA VAL A 89 -3.95 -2.84 -4.93
C VAL A 89 -2.53 -2.99 -5.48
N PHE A 90 -2.40 -3.30 -6.77
CA PHE A 90 -1.09 -3.39 -7.42
C PHE A 90 -0.37 -2.04 -7.41
N ALA A 91 -1.04 -0.95 -7.78
CA ALA A 91 -0.48 0.40 -7.77
C ALA A 91 -0.05 0.86 -6.37
N ASN A 92 -0.87 0.59 -5.35
CA ASN A 92 -0.52 0.88 -3.95
C ASN A 92 0.68 0.04 -3.48
N THR A 93 0.77 -1.22 -3.89
CA THR A 93 1.92 -2.10 -3.59
C THR A 93 3.20 -1.55 -4.23
N VAL A 94 3.16 -1.13 -5.49
CA VAL A 94 4.32 -0.52 -6.18
C VAL A 94 4.76 0.76 -5.45
N LYS A 95 3.83 1.68 -5.16
CA LYS A 95 4.13 2.91 -4.41
C LYS A 95 4.74 2.64 -3.04
N THR A 96 4.32 1.56 -2.41
CA THR A 96 4.87 1.13 -1.10
C THR A 96 6.30 0.67 -1.22
N ASN A 97 6.60 -0.13 -2.24
CA ASN A 97 7.96 -0.57 -2.53
C ASN A 97 8.86 0.62 -2.92
N GLU A 98 8.34 1.59 -3.69
CA GLU A 98 9.05 2.83 -3.99
C GLU A 98 9.35 3.66 -2.74
N ALA A 99 8.38 3.82 -1.83
CA ALA A 99 8.57 4.52 -0.58
C ALA A 99 9.58 3.81 0.35
N ILE A 100 9.54 2.48 0.41
CA ILE A 100 10.55 1.68 1.13
C ILE A 100 11.93 1.85 0.48
N GLY A 101 12.01 1.85 -0.85
CA GLY A 101 13.24 2.11 -1.59
C GLY A 101 13.80 3.51 -1.35
N ALA A 102 12.94 4.52 -1.28
CA ALA A 102 13.31 5.89 -0.95
C ALA A 102 13.83 6.00 0.50
N LEU A 103 13.21 5.29 1.45
CA LEU A 103 13.71 5.19 2.83
C LEU A 103 15.10 4.54 2.87
N ALA A 104 15.32 3.44 2.14
CA ALA A 104 16.62 2.77 2.06
C ALA A 104 17.70 3.68 1.44
N LYS A 105 17.34 4.46 0.40
CA LYS A 105 18.25 5.45 -0.19
C LYS A 105 18.60 6.56 0.78
N GLY A 106 17.63 7.09 1.53
CA GLY A 106 17.88 8.09 2.57
C GLY A 106 18.81 7.60 3.68
N GLN A 107 18.68 6.32 4.07
CA GLN A 107 19.63 5.68 5.00
C GLN A 107 21.04 5.60 4.39
N PHE A 108 21.15 5.21 3.12
CA PHE A 108 22.44 5.13 2.44
C PHE A 108 23.13 6.50 2.33
N GLU A 109 22.38 7.56 2.02
CA GLU A 109 22.88 8.93 1.99
C GLU A 109 23.33 9.40 3.37
N THR A 110 22.58 9.06 4.42
CA THR A 110 22.93 9.40 5.81
C THR A 110 24.21 8.70 6.27
N VAL A 111 24.34 7.40 5.98
CA VAL A 111 25.55 6.62 6.27
C VAL A 111 26.75 7.15 5.47
N THR A 112 26.56 7.48 4.20
CA THR A 112 27.61 8.06 3.36
C THR A 112 28.07 9.43 3.89
N ALA A 113 27.14 10.26 4.35
CA ALA A 113 27.45 11.56 4.96
C ALA A 113 28.22 11.40 6.29
N GLN A 114 27.84 10.42 7.12
CA GLN A 114 28.55 10.10 8.36
C GLN A 114 29.97 9.59 8.08
N ALA A 115 30.14 8.69 7.11
CA ALA A 115 31.45 8.19 6.71
C ALA A 115 32.36 9.31 6.19
N LYS A 116 31.83 10.24 5.38
CA LYS A 116 32.59 11.43 4.93
C LYS A 116 33.01 12.32 6.10
N ALA A 117 32.10 12.57 7.05
CA ALA A 117 32.39 13.38 8.23
C ALA A 117 33.44 12.74 9.15
N GLU A 118 33.44 11.42 9.24
CA GLU A 118 34.42 10.65 10.02
C GLU A 118 35.80 10.63 9.35
N VAL A 119 35.85 10.46 8.02
CA VAL A 119 37.09 10.59 7.23
C VAL A 119 37.67 12.00 7.35
N GLU A 120 36.85 13.06 7.27
CA GLU A 120 37.32 14.44 7.48
C GLU A 120 37.90 14.65 8.88
N LYS A 121 37.25 14.11 9.93
CA LYS A 121 37.77 14.18 11.31
C LYS A 121 39.11 13.47 11.45
N VAL A 122 39.25 12.26 10.91
CA VAL A 122 40.50 11.48 10.94
C VAL A 122 41.60 12.21 10.17
N THR A 123 41.27 12.77 9.00
CA THR A 123 42.23 13.51 8.17
C THR A 123 42.69 14.79 8.85
N LYS A 124 41.79 15.53 9.52
CA LYS A 124 42.15 16.72 10.31
C LYS A 124 43.00 16.37 11.53
N ALA A 125 42.68 15.28 12.24
CA ALA A 125 43.45 14.81 13.38
C ALA A 125 44.86 14.33 12.97
N ALA A 126 45.00 13.72 11.79
CA ALA A 126 46.29 13.29 11.24
C ALA A 126 47.15 14.46 10.76
N LYS A 127 46.55 15.58 10.34
CA LYS A 127 47.27 16.82 9.97
C LYS A 127 47.64 17.70 11.18
N ALA A 128 47.09 17.42 12.35
CA ALA A 128 47.34 18.15 13.59
C ALA A 128 48.41 17.48 14.48
N LYS A 129 48.92 16.31 14.08
CA LYS A 129 50.16 15.69 14.60
C LYS A 129 51.31 16.02 13.66
#